data_AF-A0A2V3IFY1-F1
#
_entry.id   AF-A0A2V3IFY1-F1
#
_cell.length_a   1.000
_cell.length_b   1.000
_cell.length_c   1.000
_cell.angle_alpha   90.00
_cell.angle_beta   90.00
_cell.angle_gamma   90.00
#
_symmetry.space_group_name_H-M   'P 1'
#
loop_
_entity.id
_entity.type
_entity.pdbx_description
1 polymer ?
#
loop_
_entity_poly.entity_id
_entity_poly.type
_entity_poly.pdbx_seq_one_letter_code
_entity_poly.pdbx_strand_id
1 'polypeptide(L)'
;MLHKPSSPPGLFTACMSHVSINGLEAMSAIVFLVISAARPVPFSREQLVTSDMIIANEPQESVRDLCQVLAVDAPEKVVVLAKDTPSRRVRRTYEDFWRRVAAEAPDIVLYHTDCFETLILWLESMCSSPIRALRLSASFAAYRLVDGFIEVGTQLRKRLASIQRQLSTEKRDSGISQRNDSARGAKKRPAQGKEKKKELSPKGKALANKVDELNAKNSEITELSDRVYRSIFIDRHRDIYAEVRSMSLSALGG
;
A
#
# COMPACT_ATOMS: atom_id res chain seq x y z
N MET A 1 -29.64 5.97 -9.12
CA MET A 1 -28.86 5.61 -10.33
C MET A 1 -27.44 6.15 -10.18
N LEU A 2 -26.52 5.34 -9.65
CA LEU A 2 -25.11 5.73 -9.53
C LEU A 2 -24.43 5.57 -10.90
N HIS A 3 -23.86 6.65 -11.42
CA HIS A 3 -23.08 6.66 -12.66
C HIS A 3 -22.01 5.56 -12.60
N LYS A 4 -22.04 4.58 -13.51
CA LYS A 4 -20.93 3.63 -13.70
C LYS A 4 -19.68 4.44 -14.04
N PRO A 5 -18.62 4.42 -13.21
CA PRO A 5 -17.42 5.19 -13.51
C PRO A 5 -16.76 4.60 -14.76
N SER A 6 -16.65 5.40 -15.83
CA SER A 6 -16.11 4.98 -17.13
C SER A 6 -14.59 5.14 -17.23
N SER A 7 -13.94 5.66 -16.18
CA SER A 7 -12.50 5.92 -16.11
C SER A 7 -11.88 5.36 -14.82
N PRO A 8 -10.59 4.94 -14.85
CA PRO A 8 -9.88 4.46 -13.66
C PRO A 8 -9.87 5.46 -12.48
N PRO A 9 -9.69 6.78 -12.69
CA PRO A 9 -9.82 7.76 -11.61
C PRO A 9 -11.22 7.80 -11.00
N GLY A 10 -12.27 7.66 -11.81
CA GLY A 10 -13.65 7.64 -11.30
C GLY A 10 -13.97 6.39 -10.47
N LEU A 11 -13.43 5.22 -10.87
CA LEU A 11 -13.54 3.98 -10.10
C LEU A 11 -12.81 4.10 -8.75
N PHE A 12 -11.61 4.67 -8.76
CA PHE A 12 -10.83 4.91 -7.56
C PHE A 12 -11.54 5.88 -6.61
N THR A 13 -11.97 7.05 -7.08
CA THR A 13 -12.66 8.04 -6.24
C THR A 13 -13.92 7.45 -5.62
N ALA A 14 -14.74 6.73 -6.40
CA ALA A 14 -15.92 6.06 -5.88
C ALA A 14 -15.57 5.02 -4.81
N CYS A 15 -14.52 4.23 -5.02
CA CYS A 15 -14.05 3.23 -4.07
C CYS A 15 -13.55 3.86 -2.77
N MET A 16 -12.69 4.88 -2.82
CA MET A 16 -12.13 5.50 -1.61
C MET A 16 -13.14 6.33 -0.82
N SER A 17 -14.08 6.99 -1.51
CA SER A 17 -15.23 7.60 -0.83
C SER A 17 -16.05 6.53 -0.10
N HIS A 18 -16.19 5.33 -0.68
CA HIS A 18 -16.88 4.22 -0.04
C HIS A 18 -16.09 3.62 1.12
N VAL A 19 -14.75 3.47 1.02
CA VAL A 19 -13.91 2.97 2.13
C VAL A 19 -14.04 3.88 3.35
N SER A 20 -14.10 5.20 3.13
CA SER A 20 -14.20 6.19 4.21
C SER A 20 -15.57 6.23 4.90
N ILE A 21 -16.61 5.66 4.28
CA ILE A 21 -18.02 5.71 4.75
C ILE A 21 -18.50 4.32 5.20
N ASN A 22 -18.13 3.27 4.47
CA ASN A 22 -18.51 1.88 4.68
C ASN A 22 -17.36 0.95 4.25
N GLY A 23 -16.35 0.87 5.13
CA GLY A 23 -15.09 0.15 4.89
C GLY A 23 -15.28 -1.32 4.53
N LEU A 24 -16.20 -2.02 5.18
CA LEU A 24 -16.45 -3.45 4.97
C LEU A 24 -17.01 -3.75 3.58
N GLU A 25 -17.98 -2.95 3.12
CA GLU A 25 -18.56 -3.12 1.79
C GLU A 25 -17.60 -2.69 0.68
N ALA A 26 -16.75 -1.70 0.95
CA ALA A 26 -15.68 -1.35 0.03
C ALA A 26 -14.63 -2.47 -0.07
N MET A 27 -14.25 -3.08 1.05
CA MET A 27 -13.35 -4.24 1.09
C MET A 27 -13.94 -5.45 0.36
N SER A 28 -15.22 -5.77 0.56
CA SER A 28 -15.86 -6.87 -0.17
C SER A 28 -15.89 -6.61 -1.69
N ALA A 29 -16.11 -5.36 -2.11
CA ALA A 29 -16.03 -4.97 -3.52
C ALA A 29 -14.60 -5.08 -4.09
N ILE A 30 -13.57 -4.69 -3.32
CA ILE A 30 -12.16 -4.81 -3.71
C ILE A 30 -11.77 -6.27 -3.88
N VAL A 31 -12.14 -7.14 -2.93
CA VAL A 31 -11.90 -8.59 -3.00
C VAL A 31 -12.63 -9.19 -4.21
N PHE A 32 -13.89 -8.82 -4.44
CA PHE A 32 -14.66 -9.27 -5.61
C PHE A 32 -14.05 -8.82 -6.94
N LEU A 33 -13.43 -7.64 -6.99
CA LEU A 33 -12.74 -7.17 -8.19
C LEU A 33 -11.57 -8.10 -8.57
N VAL A 34 -10.83 -8.65 -7.59
CA VAL A 34 -9.75 -9.63 -7.85
C VAL A 34 -10.30 -10.90 -8.50
N ILE A 35 -11.44 -11.37 -8.02
CA ILE A 35 -12.13 -12.57 -8.54
C ILE A 35 -12.63 -12.32 -9.97
N SER A 36 -13.30 -11.19 -10.19
CA SER A 36 -13.83 -10.80 -11.51
C SER A 36 -12.71 -10.56 -12.54
N ALA A 37 -11.54 -10.13 -12.08
CA ALA A 37 -10.35 -9.97 -12.89
C ALA A 37 -9.67 -11.31 -13.24
N ALA A 38 -9.85 -12.34 -12.41
CA ALA A 38 -9.40 -13.69 -12.71
C ALA A 38 -10.21 -14.28 -13.87
N ARG A 39 -11.54 -14.22 -13.78
CA ARG A 39 -12.48 -14.80 -14.75
C ARG A 39 -13.83 -14.07 -14.70
N PRO A 40 -14.60 -14.07 -15.81
CA PRO A 40 -16.00 -13.72 -15.74
C PRO A 40 -16.70 -14.68 -14.76
N VAL A 41 -17.40 -14.13 -13.79
CA VAL A 41 -18.21 -14.90 -12.84
C VAL A 41 -19.69 -14.56 -13.06
N PRO A 42 -20.59 -15.56 -13.16
CA PRO A 42 -22.02 -15.32 -13.30
C PRO A 42 -22.68 -14.93 -11.96
N PHE A 43 -21.90 -14.85 -10.89
CA PHE A 43 -22.36 -14.58 -9.53
C PHE A 43 -22.30 -13.09 -9.21
N SER A 44 -23.26 -12.60 -8.42
CA SER A 44 -23.19 -11.26 -7.84
C SER A 44 -22.11 -11.20 -6.76
N ARG A 45 -21.70 -9.98 -6.39
CA ARG A 45 -20.72 -9.75 -5.32
C ARG A 45 -21.14 -10.41 -4.03
N GLU A 46 -22.39 -10.21 -3.63
CA GLU A 46 -22.99 -10.69 -2.39
C GLU A 46 -23.05 -12.22 -2.33
N GLN A 47 -22.96 -12.90 -3.48
CA GLN A 47 -22.92 -14.36 -3.55
C GLN A 47 -21.50 -14.93 -3.38
N LEU A 48 -20.45 -14.14 -3.62
CA LEU A 48 -19.06 -14.61 -3.56
C LEU A 48 -18.27 -14.03 -2.39
N VAL A 49 -18.53 -12.78 -2.00
CA VAL A 49 -17.82 -12.08 -0.94
C VAL A 49 -18.81 -11.22 -0.17
N THR A 50 -19.10 -11.60 1.07
CA THR A 50 -19.96 -10.84 1.98
C THR A 50 -19.14 -9.98 2.93
N SER A 51 -19.76 -8.95 3.51
CA SER A 51 -19.12 -8.19 4.58
C SER A 51 -18.81 -9.05 5.80
N ASP A 52 -19.63 -10.07 6.10
CA ASP A 52 -19.40 -10.99 7.21
C ASP A 52 -18.12 -11.81 7.04
N MET A 53 -17.79 -12.20 5.81
CA MET A 53 -16.50 -12.86 5.52
C MET A 53 -15.33 -11.93 5.81
N ILE A 54 -15.46 -10.63 5.49
CA ILE A 54 -14.44 -9.62 5.82
C ILE A 54 -14.34 -9.44 7.35
N ILE A 55 -15.46 -9.37 8.06
CA ILE A 55 -15.52 -9.22 9.52
C ILE A 55 -14.88 -10.43 10.22
N ALA A 56 -15.21 -11.65 9.77
CA ALA A 56 -14.63 -12.87 10.33
C ALA A 56 -13.11 -12.90 10.17
N ASN A 57 -12.59 -12.25 9.12
CA ASN A 57 -11.18 -12.14 8.80
C ASN A 57 -10.46 -13.50 8.77
N GLU A 58 -11.15 -14.51 8.24
CA GLU A 58 -10.63 -15.85 7.97
C GLU A 58 -10.47 -16.05 6.44
N PRO A 59 -9.52 -15.33 5.79
CA PRO A 59 -9.40 -15.31 4.34
C PRO A 59 -9.00 -16.68 3.77
N GLN A 60 -8.32 -17.53 4.53
CA GLN A 60 -7.92 -18.87 4.09
C GLN A 60 -9.13 -19.79 3.90
N GLU A 61 -10.02 -19.83 4.90
CA GLU A 61 -11.28 -20.56 4.83
C GLU A 61 -12.19 -19.99 3.74
N SER A 62 -12.37 -18.67 3.74
CA SER A 62 -13.20 -17.97 2.76
C SER A 62 -12.77 -18.23 1.31
N VAL A 63 -11.46 -18.16 1.03
CA VAL A 63 -10.94 -18.41 -0.32
C VAL A 63 -11.04 -19.89 -0.68
N ARG A 64 -10.87 -20.82 0.27
CA ARG A 64 -11.05 -22.26 0.02
C ARG A 64 -12.49 -22.55 -0.40
N ASP A 65 -13.47 -22.00 0.30
CA ASP A 65 -14.89 -22.20 0.00
C ASP A 65 -15.25 -21.52 -1.33
N LEU A 66 -14.73 -20.32 -1.58
CA LEU A 66 -14.81 -19.66 -2.88
C LEU A 66 -14.24 -20.53 -4.00
N CYS A 67 -13.09 -21.19 -3.77
CA CYS A 67 -12.49 -22.07 -4.77
C CYS A 67 -13.38 -23.27 -5.09
N GLN A 68 -14.15 -23.80 -4.13
CA GLN A 68 -15.12 -24.86 -4.39
C GLN A 68 -16.27 -24.38 -5.28
N VAL A 69 -16.76 -23.16 -5.04
CA VAL A 69 -17.79 -22.52 -5.90
C VAL A 69 -17.24 -22.25 -7.31
N LEU A 70 -15.97 -21.85 -7.40
CA LEU A 70 -15.30 -21.55 -8.66
C LEU A 70 -14.72 -22.78 -9.38
N ALA A 71 -14.74 -23.97 -8.75
CA ALA A 71 -14.11 -25.22 -9.23
C ALA A 71 -14.69 -25.77 -10.54
N VAL A 72 -15.69 -25.11 -11.12
CA VAL A 72 -16.08 -25.32 -12.53
C VAL A 72 -14.96 -24.75 -13.41
N ASP A 73 -13.93 -25.59 -13.58
CA ASP A 73 -12.68 -25.30 -14.27
C ASP A 73 -12.87 -25.48 -15.77
N ALA A 74 -13.32 -24.42 -16.44
CA ALA A 74 -13.09 -24.29 -17.87
C ALA A 74 -11.66 -23.77 -18.07
N PRO A 75 -10.93 -24.24 -19.09
CA PRO A 75 -9.61 -23.71 -19.45
C PRO A 75 -9.77 -22.32 -20.04
N GLU A 76 -10.10 -21.33 -19.21
CA GLU A 76 -10.41 -19.98 -19.66
C GLU A 76 -9.22 -19.03 -19.53
N LYS A 77 -9.11 -18.18 -20.54
CA LYS A 77 -8.17 -17.06 -20.60
C LYS A 77 -8.38 -16.16 -19.39
N VAL A 78 -7.34 -15.99 -18.57
CA VAL A 78 -7.33 -15.00 -17.49
C VAL A 78 -7.61 -13.62 -18.09
N VAL A 79 -8.68 -12.96 -17.64
CA VAL A 79 -9.20 -11.73 -18.28
C VAL A 79 -8.14 -10.63 -18.35
N VAL A 80 -7.37 -10.46 -17.28
CA VAL A 80 -6.30 -9.45 -17.16
C VAL A 80 -5.07 -9.78 -18.02
N LEU A 81 -4.90 -11.02 -18.49
CA LEU A 81 -3.70 -11.43 -19.23
C LEU A 81 -3.98 -11.87 -20.67
N ALA A 82 -5.25 -11.87 -21.09
CA ALA A 82 -5.58 -12.13 -22.47
C ALA A 82 -5.01 -11.03 -23.39
N LYS A 83 -4.48 -11.46 -24.55
CA LYS A 83 -3.68 -10.62 -25.44
C LYS A 83 -4.54 -9.75 -26.38
N ASP A 84 -5.86 -9.96 -26.39
CA ASP A 84 -6.78 -9.17 -27.20
C ASP A 84 -6.89 -7.73 -26.70
N THR A 85 -7.30 -6.82 -27.61
CA THR A 85 -7.35 -5.38 -27.34
C THR A 85 -8.28 -5.01 -26.17
N PRO A 86 -9.50 -5.59 -26.05
CA PRO A 86 -10.34 -5.39 -24.87
C PRO A 86 -9.64 -5.76 -23.56
N SER A 87 -9.03 -6.94 -23.48
CA SER A 87 -8.31 -7.38 -22.28
C SER A 87 -7.09 -6.54 -21.93
N ARG A 88 -6.37 -6.00 -22.93
CA ARG A 88 -5.28 -5.03 -22.66
C ARG A 88 -5.78 -3.75 -22.00
N ARG A 89 -6.98 -3.27 -22.37
CA ARG A 89 -7.60 -2.11 -21.72
C ARG A 89 -8.00 -2.45 -20.28
N VAL A 90 -8.62 -3.61 -20.07
CA VAL A 90 -8.98 -4.09 -18.71
C VAL A 90 -7.74 -4.22 -17.84
N ARG A 91 -6.65 -4.79 -18.37
CA ARG A 91 -5.37 -4.91 -17.67
C ARG A 91 -4.84 -3.56 -17.21
N ARG A 92 -4.78 -2.57 -18.09
CA ARG A 92 -4.31 -1.22 -17.74
C ARG A 92 -5.18 -0.57 -16.68
N THR A 93 -6.51 -0.69 -16.80
CA THR A 93 -7.43 -0.16 -15.80
C THR A 93 -7.24 -0.84 -14.44
N TYR A 94 -7.07 -2.16 -14.43
CA TYR A 94 -6.82 -2.92 -13.21
C TYR A 94 -5.47 -2.54 -12.59
N GLU A 95 -4.44 -2.40 -13.42
CA GLU A 95 -3.11 -1.96 -13.01
C GLU A 95 -3.15 -0.58 -12.34
N ASP A 96 -3.75 0.40 -13.01
CA ASP A 96 -3.90 1.75 -12.51
C ASP A 96 -4.74 1.82 -11.24
N PHE A 97 -5.78 0.98 -11.14
CA PHE A 97 -6.62 0.93 -9.95
C PHE A 97 -5.81 0.55 -8.71
N TRP A 98 -5.07 -0.57 -8.73
CA TRP A 98 -4.34 -1.04 -7.55
C TRP A 98 -3.22 -0.10 -7.13
N ARG A 99 -2.50 0.48 -8.10
CA ARG A 99 -1.52 1.52 -7.81
C ARG A 99 -2.15 2.71 -7.09
N ARG A 100 -3.30 3.20 -7.58
CA ARG A 100 -4.01 4.34 -6.99
C ARG A 100 -4.60 4.01 -5.62
N VAL A 101 -5.13 2.79 -5.42
CA VAL A 101 -5.64 2.33 -4.12
C VAL A 101 -4.63 2.58 -3.02
N ALA A 102 -3.35 2.27 -3.23
CA ALA A 102 -2.28 2.57 -2.28
C ALA A 102 -1.81 4.04 -2.34
N ALA A 103 -1.57 4.58 -3.54
CA ALA A 103 -0.93 5.88 -3.71
C ALA A 103 -1.80 7.09 -3.32
N GLU A 104 -3.11 6.96 -3.48
CA GLU A 104 -4.09 8.04 -3.30
C GLU A 104 -5.02 7.76 -2.09
N ALA A 105 -4.75 6.71 -1.30
CA ALA A 105 -5.51 6.38 -0.10
C ALA A 105 -5.61 7.58 0.87
N PRO A 106 -6.77 7.81 1.51
CA PRO A 106 -6.86 8.77 2.60
C PRO A 106 -5.89 8.42 3.74
N ASP A 107 -5.30 9.43 4.38
CA ASP A 107 -4.33 9.26 5.48
C ASP A 107 -4.89 8.37 6.61
N ILE A 108 -6.18 8.52 6.94
CA ILE A 108 -6.88 7.68 7.91
C ILE A 108 -6.91 6.19 7.51
N VAL A 109 -7.14 5.89 6.24
CA VAL A 109 -7.22 4.51 5.74
C VAL A 109 -5.83 3.87 5.68
N LEU A 110 -4.80 4.67 5.43
CA LEU A 110 -3.45 4.17 5.21
C LEU A 110 -2.65 3.97 6.51
N TYR A 111 -2.92 4.76 7.55
CA TYR A 111 -2.11 4.78 8.79
C TYR A 111 -2.90 4.57 10.09
N HIS A 112 -4.24 4.53 10.01
CA HIS A 112 -5.10 4.54 11.21
C HIS A 112 -6.19 3.46 11.18
N THR A 113 -6.17 2.57 10.18
CA THR A 113 -7.03 1.39 10.10
C THR A 113 -6.21 0.17 9.67
N ASP A 114 -6.77 -1.02 9.82
CA ASP A 114 -6.20 -2.30 9.41
C ASP A 114 -6.58 -2.70 7.96
N CYS A 115 -6.96 -1.71 7.15
CA CYS A 115 -7.51 -1.92 5.81
C CYS A 115 -6.50 -2.64 4.90
N PHE A 116 -5.26 -2.17 4.86
CA PHE A 116 -4.23 -2.75 3.99
C PHE A 116 -3.69 -4.08 4.54
N GLU A 117 -3.62 -4.25 5.85
CA GLU A 117 -3.28 -5.51 6.50
C GLU A 117 -4.29 -6.59 6.13
N THR A 118 -5.58 -6.27 6.25
CA THR A 118 -6.68 -7.16 5.86
C THR A 118 -6.61 -7.44 4.36
N LEU A 119 -6.45 -6.42 3.53
CA LEU A 119 -6.35 -6.58 2.08
C LEU A 119 -5.19 -7.49 1.66
N ILE A 120 -4.01 -7.33 2.27
CA ILE A 120 -2.83 -8.15 2.00
C ILE A 120 -3.10 -9.60 2.39
N LEU A 121 -3.73 -9.87 3.54
CA LEU A 121 -4.10 -11.23 3.96
C LEU A 121 -5.07 -11.91 2.96
N TRP A 122 -6.04 -11.18 2.45
CA TRP A 122 -6.95 -11.67 1.42
C TRP A 122 -6.22 -11.97 0.10
N LEU A 123 -5.34 -11.07 -0.34
CA LEU A 123 -4.53 -11.27 -1.53
C LEU A 123 -3.57 -12.46 -1.39
N GLU A 124 -2.94 -12.62 -0.23
CA GLU A 124 -2.08 -13.76 0.11
C GLU A 124 -2.84 -15.09 0.01
N SER A 125 -4.02 -15.15 0.59
CA SER A 125 -4.89 -16.33 0.52
C SER A 125 -5.27 -16.66 -0.93
N MET A 126 -5.66 -15.66 -1.72
CA MET A 126 -5.94 -15.84 -3.16
C MET A 126 -4.72 -16.27 -3.97
N CYS A 127 -3.54 -15.73 -3.64
CA CYS A 127 -2.26 -16.11 -4.24
C CYS A 127 -1.87 -17.56 -3.91
N SER A 128 -2.41 -18.13 -2.84
CA SER A 128 -2.17 -19.53 -2.43
C SER A 128 -3.23 -20.50 -2.94
N SER A 129 -4.29 -20.00 -3.58
CA SER A 129 -5.38 -20.82 -4.11
C SER A 129 -4.91 -21.83 -5.17
N PRO A 130 -5.61 -22.97 -5.37
CA PRO A 130 -5.30 -23.90 -6.47
C PRO A 130 -5.66 -23.32 -7.85
N ILE A 131 -6.56 -22.33 -7.91
CA ILE A 131 -7.06 -21.73 -9.16
C ILE A 131 -6.00 -20.79 -9.74
N ARG A 132 -5.41 -21.18 -10.88
CA ARG A 132 -4.37 -20.41 -11.57
C ARG A 132 -4.78 -18.96 -11.87
N ALA A 133 -6.00 -18.76 -12.37
CA ALA A 133 -6.49 -17.43 -12.74
C ALA A 133 -6.53 -16.48 -11.54
N LEU A 134 -6.94 -17.00 -10.38
CA LEU A 134 -7.03 -16.25 -9.13
C LEU A 134 -5.65 -15.89 -8.60
N ARG A 135 -4.69 -16.83 -8.65
CA ARG A 135 -3.30 -16.52 -8.29
C ARG A 135 -2.71 -15.41 -9.16
N LEU A 136 -2.97 -15.43 -10.46
CA LEU A 136 -2.47 -14.41 -11.39
C LEU A 136 -3.07 -13.03 -11.11
N SER A 137 -4.40 -12.92 -10.94
CA SER A 137 -5.03 -11.62 -10.67
C SER A 137 -4.59 -11.07 -9.31
N ALA A 138 -4.57 -11.90 -8.27
CA ALA A 138 -4.16 -11.50 -6.93
C ALA A 138 -2.68 -11.10 -6.86
N SER A 139 -1.79 -11.85 -7.51
CA SER A 139 -0.36 -11.49 -7.56
C SER A 139 -0.16 -10.15 -8.25
N PHE A 140 -0.88 -9.91 -9.35
CA PHE A 140 -0.79 -8.65 -10.08
C PHE A 140 -1.31 -7.47 -9.25
N ALA A 141 -2.43 -7.63 -8.54
CA ALA A 141 -2.94 -6.64 -7.60
C ALA A 141 -1.92 -6.33 -6.49
N ALA A 142 -1.36 -7.35 -5.85
CA ALA A 142 -0.39 -7.20 -4.77
C ALA A 142 0.86 -6.43 -5.21
N TYR A 143 1.40 -6.74 -6.40
CA TYR A 143 2.57 -6.02 -6.91
C TYR A 143 2.26 -4.56 -7.26
N ARG A 144 1.07 -4.27 -7.79
CA ARG A 144 0.66 -2.89 -8.07
C ARG A 144 0.33 -2.10 -6.82
N LEU A 145 -0.10 -2.74 -5.72
CA LEU A 145 -0.19 -2.09 -4.41
C LEU A 145 1.20 -1.64 -3.92
N VAL A 146 2.22 -2.51 -4.06
CA VAL A 146 3.60 -2.18 -3.69
C VAL A 146 4.13 -0.99 -4.48
N ASP A 147 3.86 -0.90 -5.79
CA ASP A 147 4.21 0.30 -6.58
C ASP A 147 3.63 1.59 -5.95
N GLY A 148 2.36 1.54 -5.52
CA GLY A 148 1.71 2.68 -4.86
C GLY A 148 2.32 3.00 -3.50
N PHE A 149 2.66 1.99 -2.70
CA PHE A 149 3.40 2.18 -1.44
C PHE A 149 4.78 2.81 -1.67
N ILE A 150 5.52 2.35 -2.67
CA ILE A 150 6.83 2.94 -3.04
C ILE A 150 6.68 4.41 -3.43
N GLU A 151 5.62 4.76 -4.16
CA GLU A 151 5.31 6.14 -4.52
C GLU A 151 5.07 7.01 -3.27
N VAL A 152 4.20 6.57 -2.35
CA VAL A 152 3.93 7.27 -1.08
C VAL A 152 5.20 7.41 -0.25
N GLY A 153 5.95 6.33 -0.05
CA GLY A 153 7.20 6.32 0.69
C GLY A 153 8.23 7.29 0.09
N THR A 154 8.31 7.37 -1.24
CA THR A 154 9.19 8.33 -1.92
C THR A 154 8.77 9.77 -1.65
N GLN A 155 7.47 10.07 -1.67
CA GLN A 155 6.97 11.40 -1.33
C GLN A 155 7.22 11.76 0.14
N LEU A 156 7.03 10.81 1.07
CA LEU A 156 7.32 11.00 2.50
C LEU A 156 8.80 11.30 2.73
N ARG A 157 9.72 10.53 2.13
CA ARG A 157 11.16 10.77 2.24
C ARG A 157 11.58 12.13 1.71
N LYS A 158 10.99 12.60 0.61
CA LYS A 158 11.22 13.96 0.09
C LYS A 158 10.77 15.04 1.08
N ARG A 159 9.58 14.90 1.66
CA ARG A 159 9.05 15.83 2.68
C ARG A 159 9.90 15.82 3.94
N LEU A 160 10.30 14.65 4.40
CA LEU A 160 11.16 14.44 5.55
C LEU A 160 12.51 15.13 5.37
N ALA A 161 13.16 14.95 4.21
CA ALA A 161 14.44 15.61 3.92
C ALA A 161 14.32 17.15 3.96
N SER A 162 13.20 17.70 3.49
CA SER A 162 12.92 19.14 3.56
C SER A 162 12.76 19.63 5.01
N ILE A 163 11.94 18.95 5.80
CA ILE A 163 11.65 19.33 7.19
C ILE A 163 12.89 19.16 8.08
N GLN A 164 13.69 18.11 7.86
CA GLN A 164 14.96 17.92 8.56
C GLN A 164 15.95 19.06 8.30
N ARG A 165 16.02 19.55 7.04
CA ARG A 165 16.83 20.74 6.71
C ARG A 165 16.32 21.97 7.47
N GLN A 166 15.01 22.22 7.48
CA GLN A 166 14.40 23.32 8.24
C GLN A 166 14.70 23.24 9.74
N LEU A 167 14.58 22.04 10.33
CA LEU A 167 14.90 21.79 11.74
C LEU A 167 16.38 22.05 12.03
N SER A 168 17.28 21.68 11.12
CA SER A 168 18.72 21.92 11.28
C SER A 168 19.07 23.42 11.25
N THR A 169 18.41 24.20 10.38
CA THR A 169 18.56 25.66 10.33
C THR A 169 18.05 26.30 11.62
N GLU A 170 16.86 25.92 12.09
CA GLU A 170 16.29 26.43 13.35
C GLU A 170 17.18 26.10 14.55
N LYS A 171 17.80 24.91 14.60
CA LYS A 171 18.78 24.53 15.64
C LYS A 171 20.06 25.37 15.59
N ARG A 172 20.49 25.81 14.40
CA ARG A 172 21.64 26.71 14.24
C ARG A 172 21.28 28.13 14.69
N ASP A 173 20.12 28.63 14.30
CA ASP A 173 19.66 29.99 14.62
C ASP A 173 19.38 30.17 16.12
N SER A 174 18.86 29.14 16.79
CA SER A 174 18.72 29.10 18.25
C SER A 174 20.04 28.86 19.00
N GLY A 175 21.13 28.58 18.27
CA GLY A 175 22.45 28.28 18.81
C GLY A 175 22.47 27.02 19.67
N ILE A 176 21.63 26.03 19.34
CA ILE A 176 21.57 24.69 19.94
C ILE A 176 22.57 23.75 19.24
N SER A 177 22.98 24.04 17.99
CA SER A 177 24.03 23.29 17.32
C SER A 177 25.35 23.45 18.08
N GLN A 178 25.92 22.34 18.57
CA GLN A 178 27.31 22.32 19.05
C GLN A 178 28.21 22.87 17.95
N ARG A 179 28.83 24.03 18.22
CA ARG A 179 30.07 24.37 17.54
C ARG A 179 31.05 23.27 17.94
N ASN A 180 31.60 22.55 16.96
CA ASN A 180 32.82 21.80 17.18
C ASN A 180 33.90 22.81 17.59
N ASP A 181 34.12 22.97 18.91
CA ASP A 181 35.19 23.77 19.50
C ASP A 181 36.58 23.11 19.34
N SER A 182 36.82 22.47 18.19
CA SER A 182 38.10 21.82 17.87
C SER A 182 39.09 22.75 17.15
N ALA A 183 38.72 23.99 16.84
CA ALA A 183 39.61 24.96 16.19
C ALA A 183 40.01 26.10 17.16
N ARG A 184 41.09 25.83 17.89
CA ARG A 184 42.07 26.73 18.53
C ARG A 184 42.06 28.18 17.99
N GLY A 185 42.18 29.25 18.78
CA GLY A 185 42.31 29.38 20.21
C GLY A 185 42.22 30.87 20.57
N ALA A 186 41.45 31.21 21.59
CA ALA A 186 41.45 32.54 22.17
C ALA A 186 40.96 32.43 23.62
N LYS A 187 41.85 32.82 24.55
CA LYS A 187 41.62 32.89 26.00
C LYS A 187 40.25 33.51 26.33
N LYS A 188 39.40 32.84 27.10
CA LYS A 188 38.28 33.48 27.80
C LYS A 188 38.10 32.96 29.23
N ARG A 189 37.94 33.94 30.13
CA ARG A 189 37.72 33.85 31.58
C ARG A 189 36.45 33.06 31.94
N PRO A 190 36.35 32.48 33.15
CA PRO A 190 35.17 31.75 33.58
C PRO A 190 34.04 32.74 33.90
N ALA A 191 33.06 32.86 33.00
CA ALA A 191 31.79 33.50 33.33
C ALA A 191 30.87 32.43 33.95
N GLN A 192 30.70 32.50 35.27
CA GLN A 192 29.58 31.86 35.96
C GLN A 192 28.28 32.41 35.36
N GLY A 193 27.62 31.60 34.53
CA GLY A 193 26.33 31.92 33.95
C GLY A 193 25.55 30.64 33.76
N LYS A 194 24.45 30.51 34.51
CA LYS A 194 23.50 29.39 34.51
C LYS A 194 23.44 28.68 33.15
N GLU A 195 23.77 27.39 33.12
CA GLU A 195 23.45 26.48 32.02
C GLU A 195 21.92 26.41 31.87
N LYS A 196 21.31 27.42 31.25
CA LYS A 196 19.98 27.27 30.70
C LYS A 196 20.13 26.26 29.56
N LYS A 197 19.69 25.01 29.79
CA LYS A 197 19.42 24.06 28.71
C LYS A 197 18.69 24.83 27.61
N LYS A 198 19.36 25.07 26.48
CA LYS A 198 18.73 25.73 25.35
C LYS A 198 17.71 24.77 24.79
N GLU A 199 16.46 24.94 25.21
CA GLU A 199 15.34 24.21 24.64
C GLU A 199 15.08 24.67 23.20
N LEU A 200 14.58 23.76 22.38
CA LEU A 200 14.10 24.11 21.05
C LEU A 200 12.98 25.15 21.15
N SER A 201 12.97 26.09 20.20
CA SER A 201 11.84 27.01 20.00
C SER A 201 10.53 26.23 19.79
N PRO A 202 9.36 26.83 20.02
CA PRO A 202 8.07 26.18 19.72
C PRO A 202 8.00 25.66 18.28
N LYS A 203 8.55 26.42 17.32
CA LYS A 203 8.68 26.04 15.92
C LYS A 203 9.62 24.85 15.73
N GLY A 204 10.77 24.83 16.42
CA GLY A 204 11.69 23.70 16.43
C GLY A 204 11.07 22.42 17.01
N LYS A 205 10.29 22.53 18.09
CA LYS A 205 9.53 21.41 18.67
C LYS A 205 8.48 20.88 17.67
N ALA A 206 7.72 21.76 17.00
CA ALA A 206 6.76 21.35 15.98
C ALA A 206 7.41 20.66 14.78
N LEU A 207 8.55 21.17 14.30
CA LEU A 207 9.32 20.53 13.21
C LEU A 207 9.86 19.16 13.64
N ALA A 208 10.33 19.01 14.87
CA ALA A 208 10.78 17.73 15.41
C ALA A 208 9.64 16.70 15.45
N ASN A 209 8.49 17.08 16.02
CA ASN A 209 7.30 16.22 16.04
C ASN A 209 6.88 15.79 14.63
N LYS A 210 6.98 16.69 13.64
CA LYS A 210 6.64 16.35 12.26
C LYS A 210 7.65 15.39 11.61
N VAL A 211 8.93 15.46 11.97
CA VAL A 211 9.93 14.47 11.54
C VAL A 211 9.57 13.10 12.10
N ASP A 212 9.21 13.01 13.38
CA ASP A 212 8.84 11.75 14.03
C ASP A 212 7.58 11.14 13.38
N GLU A 213 6.55 11.96 13.14
CA GLU A 213 5.32 11.53 12.43
C GLU A 213 5.63 10.98 11.02
N LEU A 214 6.44 11.70 10.22
CA LEU A 214 6.77 11.26 8.87
C LEU A 214 7.68 10.02 8.84
N ASN A 215 8.55 9.86 9.84
CA ASN A 215 9.34 8.63 10.03
C ASN A 215 8.42 7.44 10.32
N ALA A 216 7.48 7.58 11.26
CA ALA A 216 6.52 6.52 11.60
C ALA A 216 5.72 6.10 10.36
N LYS A 217 5.16 7.07 9.64
CA LYS A 217 4.42 6.82 8.38
C LYS A 217 5.29 6.12 7.33
N ASN A 218 6.54 6.54 7.14
CA ASN A 218 7.43 5.89 6.16
C ASN A 218 7.79 4.44 6.56
N SER A 219 7.95 4.17 7.87
CA SER A 219 8.18 2.81 8.37
C SER A 219 6.97 1.91 8.10
N GLU A 220 5.76 2.40 8.34
CA GLU A 220 4.51 1.66 8.11
C GLU A 220 4.31 1.28 6.64
N ILE A 221 4.54 2.22 5.70
CA ILE A 221 4.51 1.93 4.26
C ILE A 221 5.57 0.90 3.85
N THR A 222 6.74 0.96 4.48
CA THR A 222 7.82 0.00 4.24
C THR A 222 7.42 -1.39 4.73
N GLU A 223 6.79 -1.49 5.90
CA GLU A 223 6.30 -2.74 6.47
C GLU A 223 5.20 -3.37 5.60
N LEU A 224 4.23 -2.59 5.12
CA LEU A 224 3.20 -3.08 4.19
C LEU A 224 3.82 -3.65 2.91
N SER A 225 4.84 -2.98 2.37
CA SER A 225 5.58 -3.45 1.19
C SER A 225 6.35 -4.74 1.47
N ASP A 226 7.02 -4.80 2.63
CA ASP A 226 7.78 -5.97 3.07
C ASP A 226 6.89 -7.18 3.35
N ARG A 227 5.68 -6.96 3.89
CA ARG A 227 4.69 -8.02 4.09
C ARG A 227 4.29 -8.67 2.76
N VAL A 228 3.96 -7.89 1.74
CA VAL A 228 3.67 -8.41 0.39
C VAL A 228 4.87 -9.17 -0.16
N TYR A 229 6.08 -8.65 0.04
CA TYR A 229 7.29 -9.35 -0.39
C TYR A 229 7.42 -10.72 0.29
N ARG A 230 7.32 -10.78 1.62
CA ARG A 230 7.50 -12.01 2.39
C ARG A 230 6.41 -13.04 2.14
N SER A 231 5.14 -12.63 2.11
CA SER A 231 4.02 -13.57 2.07
C SER A 231 3.53 -13.90 0.66
N ILE A 232 3.79 -13.05 -0.34
CA ILE A 232 3.32 -13.27 -1.71
C ILE A 232 4.50 -13.47 -2.66
N PHE A 233 5.46 -12.55 -2.70
CA PHE A 233 6.52 -12.60 -3.70
C PHE A 233 7.43 -13.83 -3.56
N ILE A 234 7.84 -14.18 -2.34
CA ILE A 234 8.72 -15.33 -2.09
C ILE A 234 8.13 -16.64 -2.63
N ASP A 235 6.82 -16.83 -2.54
CA ASP A 235 6.20 -18.04 -3.06
C ASP A 235 5.91 -17.94 -4.56
N ARG A 236 5.46 -16.77 -5.03
CA ARG A 236 5.01 -16.60 -6.43
C ARG A 236 6.14 -16.53 -7.44
N HIS A 237 7.34 -16.06 -7.08
CA HIS A 237 8.48 -16.09 -8.01
C HIS A 237 8.93 -17.52 -8.35
N ARG A 238 8.51 -18.52 -7.56
CA ARG A 238 8.74 -19.96 -7.77
C ARG A 238 7.46 -20.72 -8.12
N ASP A 239 6.39 -20.02 -8.50
CA ASP A 239 5.11 -20.64 -8.86
C ASP A 239 5.29 -21.67 -9.98
N ILE A 240 4.48 -22.72 -9.97
CA ILE A 240 4.47 -23.78 -10.98
C ILE A 240 4.20 -23.24 -12.40
N TYR A 241 3.47 -22.14 -12.54
CA TYR A 241 3.16 -21.52 -13.83
C TYR A 241 4.15 -20.42 -14.21
N ALA A 242 4.73 -20.53 -15.41
CA ALA A 242 5.75 -19.60 -15.91
C ALA A 242 5.30 -18.14 -15.98
N GLU A 243 4.02 -17.89 -16.28
CA GLU A 243 3.47 -16.53 -16.35
C GLU A 243 3.44 -15.83 -14.99
N VAL A 244 3.14 -16.57 -13.91
CA VAL A 244 3.18 -16.03 -12.55
C VAL A 244 4.61 -15.66 -12.20
N ARG A 245 5.57 -16.57 -12.46
CA ARG A 245 7.00 -16.29 -12.22
C ARG A 245 7.49 -15.07 -12.99
N SER A 246 7.15 -14.99 -14.28
CA SER A 246 7.51 -13.84 -15.11
C SER A 246 6.94 -12.53 -14.56
N MET A 247 5.69 -12.55 -14.09
CA MET A 247 5.04 -11.38 -13.48
C MET A 247 5.74 -10.96 -12.19
N SER A 248 6.09 -11.92 -11.32
CA SER A 248 6.87 -11.64 -10.10
C SER A 248 8.21 -10.99 -10.46
N LEU A 249 8.97 -11.58 -11.38
CA LEU A 249 10.27 -11.03 -11.77
C LEU A 249 10.16 -9.63 -12.39
N SER A 250 9.14 -9.36 -13.20
CA SER A 250 8.87 -8.01 -13.72
C SER A 250 8.59 -7.00 -12.62
N ALA A 251 7.98 -7.41 -11.50
CA ALA A 251 7.68 -6.51 -10.39
C ALA A 251 8.92 -6.05 -9.60
N LEU A 252 10.04 -6.80 -9.65
CA LEU A 252 11.29 -6.38 -9.00
C LEU A 252 12.04 -5.28 -9.77
N GLY A 253 11.85 -5.21 -11.08
CA GLY A 253 12.58 -4.28 -11.96
C GLY A 253 11.82 -3.00 -12.29
N GLY A 254 10.68 -2.78 -11.65
CA GLY A 254 9.83 -1.58 -11.82
C GLY A 254 10.37 -0.35 -11.11
#